data_AF-A0A6P3Z8L3-F1
#
_entry.id   AF-A0A6P3Z8L3-F1
#
_cell.length_a   1.000
_cell.length_b   1.000
_cell.length_c   1.000
_cell.angle_alpha   90.00
_cell.angle_beta   90.00
_cell.angle_gamma   90.00
#
_symmetry.space_group_name_H-M   'P 1'
#
loop_
_entity.id
_entity.type
_entity.pdbx_description
1 polymer ?
#
loop_
_entity_poly.entity_id
_entity_poly.type
_entity_poly.pdbx_seq_one_letter_code
_entity_poly.pdbx_strand_id
1 'polypeptide(L)'
;MCNIASHIIKTDLESPLEETTTRTTTMVKDIVGAVDGVKMEKADFDPSSPPPFRIAEIRAAIPKHCWVKNPWRSLSYVLRDLCVIFALAFVAICFDTWFLWPFYWVAQGTMFWAIFVLGHDCGHGSFSDSPILNNLVGHILHSAILVPYHGWRISHRTHHQNHGHVENDESWVPLSEKTYRSLDFLTKRMRFTLPFPIFARNDPKKSL
;
A
#
# COMPACT_ATOMS: atom_id res chain seq x y z
N MET A 1 3.11 -5.60 -3.26
CA MET A 1 2.03 -6.27 -2.51
C MET A 1 0.80 -6.55 -3.39
N CYS A 2 0.92 -7.17 -4.58
CA CYS A 2 -0.24 -7.41 -5.46
C CYS A 2 -0.33 -8.79 -6.15
N ASN A 3 0.72 -9.65 -6.12
CA ASN A 3 0.76 -10.83 -7.00
C ASN A 3 0.32 -12.16 -6.36
N ILE A 4 0.12 -12.24 -5.05
CA ILE A 4 -0.23 -13.53 -4.38
C ILE A 4 -1.74 -13.66 -4.16
N ALA A 5 -2.46 -12.54 -3.98
CA ALA A 5 -3.91 -12.56 -3.78
C ALA A 5 -4.69 -12.84 -5.06
N SER A 6 -4.15 -12.49 -6.24
CA SER A 6 -4.85 -12.68 -7.52
C SER A 6 -4.92 -14.15 -7.97
N HIS A 7 -3.96 -14.98 -7.55
CA HIS A 7 -3.87 -16.36 -8.05
C HIS A 7 -4.77 -17.34 -7.28
N ILE A 8 -5.04 -17.07 -6.00
CA ILE A 8 -5.85 -17.94 -5.11
C ILE A 8 -7.35 -17.76 -5.38
N ILE A 9 -7.80 -16.56 -5.78
CA ILE A 9 -9.22 -16.30 -6.06
C ILE A 9 -9.68 -16.98 -7.36
N LYS A 10 -8.77 -17.26 -8.30
CA LYS A 10 -9.13 -17.71 -9.64
C LYS A 10 -9.48 -19.20 -9.74
N THR A 11 -8.99 -20.04 -8.82
CA THR A 11 -9.07 -21.52 -8.94
C THR A 11 -10.33 -22.17 -8.36
N ASP A 12 -11.08 -21.51 -7.47
CA ASP A 12 -12.20 -22.14 -6.74
C ASP A 12 -13.60 -21.84 -7.31
N LEU A 13 -13.72 -21.13 -8.44
CA LEU A 13 -14.99 -20.64 -8.99
C LEU A 13 -15.51 -21.37 -10.24
N GLU A 14 -14.75 -22.30 -10.83
CA GLU A 14 -15.06 -22.83 -12.18
C GLU A 14 -15.99 -24.06 -12.23
N SER A 15 -16.30 -24.74 -11.12
CA SER A 15 -17.08 -26.00 -11.15
C SER A 15 -18.62 -25.92 -10.99
N PRO A 16 -19.26 -24.88 -10.41
CA PRO A 16 -20.73 -24.85 -10.25
C PRO A 16 -21.50 -24.16 -11.40
N LEU A 17 -20.82 -23.71 -12.46
CA LEU A 17 -21.35 -22.66 -13.36
C LEU A 17 -22.33 -23.14 -14.45
N GLU A 18 -22.30 -24.38 -14.93
CA GLU A 18 -23.16 -24.75 -16.08
C GLU A 18 -24.64 -24.92 -15.73
N GLU A 19 -24.99 -25.54 -14.59
CA GLU A 19 -26.40 -25.83 -14.26
C GLU A 19 -27.14 -24.60 -13.68
N THR A 20 -26.39 -23.66 -13.09
CA THR A 20 -26.91 -22.37 -12.59
C THR A 20 -27.21 -21.40 -13.74
N THR A 21 -26.48 -21.50 -14.86
CA THR A 21 -26.55 -20.57 -15.99
C THR A 21 -27.90 -20.59 -16.69
N THR A 22 -28.52 -21.76 -16.89
CA THR A 22 -29.80 -21.86 -17.60
C THR A 22 -30.95 -21.25 -16.80
N ARG A 23 -30.94 -21.41 -15.46
CA ARG A 23 -32.00 -20.90 -14.56
C ARG A 23 -31.88 -19.39 -14.29
N THR A 24 -30.65 -18.86 -14.30
CA THR A 24 -30.41 -17.41 -14.21
C THR A 24 -30.78 -16.68 -15.51
N THR A 25 -30.58 -17.30 -16.68
CA THR A 25 -30.86 -16.61 -17.96
C THR A 25 -32.35 -16.24 -18.12
N THR A 26 -33.28 -17.07 -17.64
CA THR A 26 -34.72 -16.77 -17.68
C THR A 26 -35.09 -15.67 -16.69
N MET A 27 -34.54 -15.70 -15.46
CA MET A 27 -34.79 -14.67 -14.45
C MET A 27 -34.20 -13.30 -14.81
N VAL A 28 -33.02 -13.29 -15.43
CA VAL A 28 -32.37 -12.06 -15.91
C VAL A 28 -33.21 -11.40 -17.00
N LYS A 29 -33.85 -12.17 -17.89
CA LYS A 29 -34.69 -11.62 -18.96
C LYS A 29 -35.93 -10.89 -18.42
N ASP A 30 -36.54 -11.44 -17.39
CA ASP A 30 -37.72 -10.84 -16.73
C ASP A 30 -37.34 -9.61 -15.88
N ILE A 31 -36.15 -9.60 -15.27
CA ILE A 31 -35.61 -8.43 -14.56
C ILE A 31 -35.23 -7.32 -15.55
N VAL A 32 -34.59 -7.64 -16.68
CA VAL A 32 -34.19 -6.66 -17.69
C VAL A 32 -35.41 -5.93 -18.27
N GLY A 33 -36.52 -6.64 -18.52
CA GLY A 33 -37.79 -6.03 -18.95
C GLY A 33 -38.43 -5.10 -17.90
N ALA A 34 -38.15 -5.30 -16.61
CA ALA A 34 -38.62 -4.44 -15.54
C ALA A 34 -37.71 -3.21 -15.30
N VAL A 35 -36.43 -3.28 -15.70
CA VAL A 35 -35.44 -2.21 -15.50
C VAL A 35 -35.46 -1.17 -16.63
N ASP A 36 -36.00 -1.50 -17.81
CA ASP A 36 -36.17 -0.56 -18.94
C ASP A 36 -37.05 0.67 -18.61
N GLY A 37 -37.76 0.67 -17.47
CA GLY A 37 -38.53 1.80 -16.94
C GLY A 37 -37.81 2.65 -15.87
N VAL A 38 -36.65 2.22 -15.38
CA VAL A 38 -35.92 2.93 -14.32
C VAL A 38 -34.88 3.84 -14.98
N LYS A 39 -35.23 5.13 -15.12
CA LYS A 39 -34.23 6.17 -15.35
C LYS A 39 -33.22 6.08 -14.21
N MET A 40 -32.02 5.58 -14.49
CA MET A 40 -30.87 5.67 -13.59
C MET A 40 -30.54 7.16 -13.48
N GLU A 41 -31.12 7.80 -12.45
CA GLU A 41 -30.70 9.12 -12.03
C GLU A 41 -29.20 9.02 -11.75
N LYS A 42 -28.43 9.87 -12.43
CA LYS A 42 -26.97 9.90 -12.30
C LYS A 42 -26.68 10.39 -10.89
N ALA A 43 -26.62 9.46 -9.94
CA ALA A 43 -26.39 9.76 -8.54
C ALA A 43 -25.13 10.64 -8.46
N ASP A 44 -25.32 11.86 -7.98
CA ASP A 44 -24.22 12.80 -7.76
C ASP A 44 -23.30 12.15 -6.72
N PHE A 45 -22.13 11.68 -7.16
CA PHE A 45 -21.17 11.03 -6.28
C PHE A 45 -20.50 12.11 -5.45
N ASP A 46 -20.94 12.29 -4.19
CA ASP A 46 -20.25 13.14 -3.23
C ASP A 46 -19.08 12.35 -2.59
N PRO A 47 -17.82 12.65 -2.93
CA PRO A 47 -16.66 11.98 -2.34
C PRO A 47 -16.50 12.25 -0.83
N SER A 48 -17.21 13.24 -0.29
CA SER A 48 -17.20 13.60 1.14
C SER A 48 -18.20 12.77 1.94
N SER A 49 -19.17 12.14 1.27
CA SER A 49 -20.17 11.30 1.93
C SER A 49 -19.52 10.00 2.43
N PRO A 50 -19.92 9.48 3.61
CA PRO A 50 -19.39 8.22 4.09
C PRO A 50 -19.79 7.10 3.13
N PRO A 51 -18.92 6.09 2.92
CA PRO A 51 -19.24 4.98 2.03
C PRO A 51 -20.50 4.24 2.51
N PRO A 52 -21.30 3.67 1.59
CA PRO A 52 -22.57 3.01 1.92
C PRO A 52 -22.39 1.63 2.58
N PHE A 53 -21.21 1.34 3.13
CA PHE A 53 -20.84 0.08 3.78
C PHE A 53 -19.99 0.32 5.01
N ARG A 54 -20.06 -0.59 5.98
CA ARG A 54 -19.27 -0.53 7.21
C ARG A 54 -17.99 -1.32 7.07
N ILE A 55 -16.93 -0.90 7.78
CA ILE A 55 -15.66 -1.66 7.83
C ILE A 55 -15.85 -3.12 8.29
N ALA A 56 -16.87 -3.37 9.13
CA ALA A 56 -17.22 -4.71 9.60
C ALA A 56 -17.72 -5.61 8.46
N GLU A 57 -18.49 -5.07 7.51
CA GLU A 57 -19.00 -5.81 6.35
C GLU A 57 -17.85 -6.20 5.42
N ILE A 58 -16.90 -5.28 5.19
CA ILE A 58 -15.67 -5.57 4.44
C ILE A 58 -14.88 -6.69 5.11
N ARG A 59 -14.68 -6.62 6.43
CA ARG A 59 -13.96 -7.67 7.17
C ARG A 59 -14.66 -9.02 7.13
N ALA A 60 -15.99 -9.03 7.15
CA ALA A 60 -16.80 -10.25 7.04
C ALA A 60 -16.73 -10.90 5.66
N ALA A 61 -16.55 -10.10 4.60
CA ALA A 61 -16.37 -10.60 3.23
C ALA A 61 -15.00 -11.27 2.99
N ILE A 62 -13.99 -11.00 3.83
CA ILE A 62 -12.66 -11.59 3.68
C ILE A 62 -12.64 -13.04 4.21
N PRO A 63 -12.22 -14.03 3.39
CA PRO A 63 -12.16 -15.43 3.81
C PRO A 63 -11.35 -15.65 5.10
N LYS A 64 -11.80 -16.59 5.96
CA LYS A 64 -11.18 -16.87 7.26
C LYS A 64 -9.69 -17.21 7.17
N HIS A 65 -9.28 -17.90 6.11
CA HIS A 65 -7.88 -18.31 5.92
C HIS A 65 -6.94 -17.12 5.67
N CYS A 66 -7.43 -15.99 5.16
CA CYS A 66 -6.64 -14.77 4.95
C CYS A 66 -6.21 -14.10 6.26
N TRP A 67 -6.87 -14.43 7.37
CA TRP A 67 -6.54 -13.90 8.70
C TRP A 67 -5.49 -14.74 9.42
N VAL A 68 -5.15 -15.92 8.90
CA VAL A 68 -4.16 -16.83 9.51
C VAL A 68 -2.77 -16.40 9.08
N LYS A 69 -1.96 -15.93 10.03
CA LYS A 69 -0.57 -15.55 9.79
C LYS A 69 0.32 -16.77 9.98
N ASN A 70 1.30 -16.94 9.10
CA ASN A 70 2.29 -18.01 9.20
C ASN A 70 3.69 -17.43 9.43
N PRO A 71 4.20 -17.44 10.67
CA PRO A 71 5.51 -16.86 10.99
C PRO A 71 6.67 -17.50 10.22
N TRP A 72 6.59 -18.79 9.93
CA TRP A 72 7.63 -19.50 9.15
C TRP A 72 7.68 -19.01 7.71
N ARG A 73 6.52 -18.76 7.10
CA ARG A 73 6.44 -18.15 5.78
C ARG A 73 7.02 -16.73 5.80
N SER A 74 6.68 -15.92 6.81
CA SER A 74 7.23 -14.58 6.97
C SER A 74 8.76 -14.58 7.15
N LEU A 75 9.29 -15.48 7.99
CA LEU A 75 10.73 -15.68 8.17
C LEU A 75 11.43 -16.19 6.91
N SER A 76 10.76 -17.03 6.09
CA SER A 76 11.32 -17.47 4.81
C SER A 76 11.53 -16.31 3.84
N TYR A 77 10.67 -15.27 3.87
CA TYR A 77 10.87 -14.06 3.08
C TYR A 77 12.04 -13.24 3.57
N VAL A 78 12.23 -13.14 4.89
CA VAL A 78 13.44 -12.53 5.47
C VAL A 78 14.70 -13.24 4.97
N LEU A 79 14.75 -14.57 5.10
CA LEU A 79 15.90 -15.36 4.66
C LEU A 79 16.16 -15.19 3.16
N ARG A 80 15.12 -15.29 2.33
CA ARG A 80 15.20 -15.08 0.87
C ARG A 80 15.82 -13.71 0.56
N ASP A 81 15.31 -12.65 1.17
CA ASP A 81 15.75 -11.29 0.86
C ASP A 81 17.19 -11.04 1.31
N LEU A 82 17.60 -11.60 2.46
CA LEU A 82 19.00 -11.60 2.88
C LEU A 82 19.90 -12.36 1.91
N CYS A 83 19.49 -13.56 1.46
CA CYS A 83 20.26 -14.30 0.46
C CYS A 83 20.44 -13.51 -0.84
N VAL A 84 19.40 -12.83 -1.32
CA VAL A 84 19.48 -11.99 -2.52
C VAL A 84 20.40 -10.79 -2.29
N ILE A 85 20.30 -10.12 -1.14
CA ILE A 85 21.19 -9.00 -0.76
C ILE A 85 22.66 -9.42 -0.80
N PHE A 86 23.00 -10.54 -0.15
CA PHE A 86 24.37 -11.02 -0.12
C PHE A 86 24.83 -11.51 -1.49
N ALA A 87 23.96 -12.14 -2.28
CA ALA A 87 24.28 -12.58 -3.63
C ALA A 87 24.55 -11.39 -4.57
N LEU A 88 23.74 -10.33 -4.51
CA LEU A 88 23.95 -9.10 -5.30
C LEU A 88 25.28 -8.45 -4.94
N ALA A 89 25.58 -8.30 -3.65
CA ALA A 89 26.85 -7.75 -3.18
C ALA A 89 28.04 -8.61 -3.61
N PHE A 90 27.93 -9.93 -3.49
CA PHE A 90 28.97 -10.87 -3.92
C PHE A 90 29.24 -10.75 -5.43
N VAL A 91 28.19 -10.74 -6.27
CA VAL A 91 28.33 -10.56 -7.72
C VAL A 91 28.99 -9.22 -8.05
N ALA A 92 28.54 -8.12 -7.43
CA ALA A 92 29.12 -6.80 -7.67
C ALA A 92 30.61 -6.75 -7.34
N ILE A 93 31.02 -7.33 -6.20
CA ILE A 93 32.42 -7.37 -5.75
C ILE A 93 33.27 -8.31 -6.62
N CYS A 94 32.75 -9.47 -7.03
CA CYS A 94 33.53 -10.43 -7.81
C CYS A 94 33.83 -9.95 -9.24
N PHE A 95 32.90 -9.22 -9.86
CA PHE A 95 33.09 -8.72 -11.22
C PHE A 95 33.72 -7.32 -11.26
N ASP A 96 33.45 -6.47 -10.26
CA ASP A 96 34.01 -5.13 -10.05
C ASP A 96 34.23 -4.32 -11.33
N THR A 97 33.18 -4.18 -12.14
CA THR A 97 33.21 -3.35 -13.36
C THR A 97 32.43 -2.06 -13.14
N TRP A 98 32.99 -0.94 -13.63
CA TRP A 98 32.40 0.40 -13.44
C TRP A 98 30.92 0.50 -13.89
N PHE A 99 30.54 -0.23 -14.94
CA PHE A 99 29.17 -0.22 -15.48
C PHE A 99 28.19 -1.09 -14.68
N LEU A 100 28.68 -2.06 -13.89
CA LEU A 100 27.81 -2.91 -13.06
C LEU A 100 27.31 -2.16 -11.82
N TRP A 101 28.10 -1.22 -11.31
CA TRP A 101 27.81 -0.45 -10.09
C TRP A 101 26.46 0.28 -10.14
N PRO A 102 26.09 1.02 -11.20
CA PRO A 102 24.76 1.63 -11.29
C PRO A 102 23.59 0.62 -11.21
N PHE A 103 23.70 -0.53 -11.88
CA PHE A 103 22.68 -1.57 -11.81
C PHE A 103 22.61 -2.21 -10.42
N TYR A 104 23.77 -2.44 -9.81
CA TYR A 104 23.87 -2.94 -8.45
C TYR A 104 23.21 -1.96 -7.46
N TRP A 105 23.48 -0.65 -7.54
CA TRP A 105 22.87 0.32 -6.62
C TRP A 105 21.34 0.31 -6.69
N VAL A 106 20.78 0.28 -7.90
CA VAL A 106 19.32 0.23 -8.10
C VAL A 106 18.75 -1.08 -7.55
N ALA A 107 19.35 -2.23 -7.91
CA ALA A 107 18.89 -3.53 -7.45
C ALA A 107 19.02 -3.70 -5.93
N GLN A 108 20.17 -3.33 -5.37
CA GLN A 108 20.48 -3.40 -3.94
C GLN A 108 19.60 -2.46 -3.12
N GLY A 109 19.40 -1.22 -3.59
CA GLY A 109 18.50 -0.25 -2.97
C GLY A 109 17.06 -0.76 -2.95
N THR A 110 16.60 -1.39 -4.03
CA THR A 110 15.28 -2.04 -4.09
C THR A 110 15.17 -3.17 -3.06
N MET A 111 16.23 -3.96 -2.86
CA MET A 111 16.22 -5.02 -1.86
C MET A 111 16.26 -4.49 -0.42
N PHE A 112 16.92 -3.36 -0.15
CA PHE A 112 16.81 -2.71 1.16
C PHE A 112 15.42 -2.13 1.41
N TRP A 113 14.72 -1.68 0.38
CA TRP A 113 13.30 -1.35 0.50
C TRP A 113 12.45 -2.59 0.82
N ALA A 114 12.78 -3.78 0.30
CA ALA A 114 12.11 -5.02 0.70
C ALA A 114 12.31 -5.33 2.20
N ILE A 115 13.51 -5.10 2.75
CA ILE A 115 13.78 -5.20 4.20
C ILE A 115 12.93 -4.19 4.99
N PHE A 116 12.81 -2.96 4.50
CA PHE A 116 11.94 -1.94 5.10
C PHE A 116 10.48 -2.44 5.16
N VAL A 117 9.97 -3.02 4.07
CA VAL A 117 8.61 -3.56 3.98
C VAL A 117 8.38 -4.70 4.98
N LEU A 118 9.34 -5.61 5.14
CA LEU A 118 9.22 -6.70 6.12
C LEU A 118 9.19 -6.17 7.57
N GLY A 119 10.02 -5.18 7.90
CA GLY A 119 9.95 -4.51 9.20
C GLY A 119 8.67 -3.68 9.38
N HIS A 120 8.15 -3.09 8.31
CA HIS A 120 6.86 -2.40 8.28
C HIS A 120 5.71 -3.36 8.62
N ASP A 121 5.71 -4.56 8.05
CA ASP A 121 4.71 -5.59 8.33
C ASP A 121 4.79 -6.11 9.78
N CYS A 122 6.00 -6.12 10.37
CA CYS A 122 6.17 -6.32 11.80
C CYS A 122 5.49 -5.19 12.61
N GLY A 123 5.65 -3.93 12.17
CA GLY A 123 5.02 -2.75 12.79
C GLY A 123 3.49 -2.79 12.77
N HIS A 124 2.91 -3.33 11.69
CA HIS A 124 1.47 -3.58 11.55
C HIS A 124 0.97 -4.81 12.31
N GLY A 125 1.88 -5.70 12.71
CA GLY A 125 1.53 -7.00 13.29
C GLY A 125 0.95 -7.99 12.28
N SER A 126 1.14 -7.76 10.98
CA SER A 126 0.77 -8.70 9.92
C SER A 126 1.85 -9.77 9.68
N PHE A 127 3.08 -9.54 10.17
CA PHE A 127 4.18 -10.51 10.06
C PHE A 127 3.92 -11.80 10.87
N SER A 128 3.40 -11.69 12.10
CA SER A 128 3.03 -12.81 12.97
C SER A 128 1.98 -12.42 14.00
N ASP A 129 1.34 -13.39 14.66
CA ASP A 129 0.42 -13.13 15.78
C ASP A 129 1.14 -12.83 17.11
N SER A 130 2.45 -13.00 17.19
CA SER A 130 3.23 -12.72 18.40
C SER A 130 3.77 -11.29 18.38
N PRO A 131 3.32 -10.39 19.28
CA PRO A 131 3.86 -9.04 19.36
C PRO A 131 5.36 -9.01 19.68
N ILE A 132 5.84 -9.98 20.47
CA ILE A 132 7.26 -10.09 20.83
C ILE A 132 8.10 -10.41 19.59
N LEU A 133 7.66 -11.40 18.79
CA LEU A 133 8.37 -11.78 17.56
C LEU A 133 8.41 -10.60 16.58
N ASN A 134 7.28 -9.91 16.41
CA ASN A 134 7.21 -8.72 15.55
C ASN A 134 8.14 -7.61 16.02
N ASN A 135 8.17 -7.32 17.33
CA ASN A 135 9.09 -6.31 17.87
C ASN A 135 10.55 -6.69 17.64
N LEU A 136 10.93 -7.94 17.93
CA LEU A 136 12.30 -8.41 17.77
C LEU A 136 12.76 -8.34 16.31
N VAL A 137 11.99 -8.97 15.40
CA VAL A 137 12.32 -8.99 13.98
C VAL A 137 12.28 -7.59 13.39
N GLY A 138 11.26 -6.80 13.73
CA GLY A 138 11.14 -5.42 13.29
C GLY A 138 12.35 -4.56 13.70
N HIS A 139 12.80 -4.67 14.95
CA HIS A 139 14.02 -4.00 15.41
C HIS A 139 15.25 -4.45 14.62
N ILE A 140 15.46 -5.75 14.42
CA ILE A 140 16.61 -6.27 13.67
C ILE A 140 16.61 -5.74 12.23
N LEU A 141 15.49 -5.87 11.52
CA LEU A 141 15.38 -5.50 10.11
C LEU A 141 15.52 -4.00 9.88
N HIS A 142 14.83 -3.17 10.68
CA HIS A 142 14.89 -1.72 10.52
C HIS A 142 16.22 -1.14 11.01
N SER A 143 16.83 -1.68 12.07
CA SER A 143 18.17 -1.25 12.49
C SER A 143 19.23 -1.54 11.42
N ALA A 144 19.12 -2.65 10.68
CA ALA A 144 20.04 -2.96 9.58
C ALA A 144 20.04 -1.91 8.45
N ILE A 145 18.95 -1.13 8.31
CA ILE A 145 18.80 -0.05 7.33
C ILE A 145 18.70 1.34 7.98
N LEU A 146 19.16 1.46 9.23
CA LEU A 146 19.22 2.72 10.00
C LEU A 146 17.85 3.40 10.23
N VAL A 147 16.77 2.61 10.27
CA VAL A 147 15.43 3.08 10.62
C VAL A 147 15.16 2.81 12.11
N PRO A 148 14.81 3.81 12.93
CA PRO A 148 14.50 3.62 14.34
C PRO A 148 13.12 2.96 14.51
N TYR A 149 13.08 1.63 14.52
CA TYR A 149 11.85 0.82 14.50
C TYR A 149 10.76 1.31 15.47
N HIS A 150 11.10 1.58 16.72
CA HIS A 150 10.10 1.92 17.73
C HIS A 150 9.40 3.25 17.42
N GLY A 151 10.17 4.30 17.15
CA GLY A 151 9.64 5.62 16.81
C GLY A 151 8.88 5.56 15.48
N TRP A 152 9.48 4.93 14.47
CA TRP A 152 8.87 4.75 13.16
C TRP A 152 7.53 4.01 13.24
N ARG A 153 7.42 2.92 14.01
CA ARG A 153 6.17 2.16 14.16
C ARG A 153 5.04 3.02 14.75
N ILE A 154 5.35 3.89 15.70
CA ILE A 154 4.37 4.76 16.34
C ILE A 154 3.89 5.83 15.35
N SER A 155 4.82 6.56 14.73
CA SER A 155 4.47 7.60 13.74
C SER A 155 3.71 6.98 12.57
N HIS A 156 4.20 5.87 12.03
CA HIS A 156 3.56 5.16 10.91
C HIS A 156 2.13 4.71 11.20
N ARG A 157 1.83 4.30 12.44
CA ARG A 157 0.46 4.01 12.87
C ARG A 157 -0.42 5.26 12.83
N THR A 158 0.08 6.39 13.33
CA THR A 158 -0.60 7.68 13.28
C THR A 158 -0.85 8.11 11.83
N HIS A 159 0.16 7.97 10.96
CA HIS A 159 0.01 8.23 9.53
C HIS A 159 -1.12 7.40 8.91
N HIS A 160 -1.18 6.09 9.15
CA HIS A 160 -2.26 5.25 8.61
C HIS A 160 -3.65 5.58 9.16
N GLN A 161 -3.74 6.05 10.41
CA GLN A 161 -5.01 6.49 10.99
C GLN A 161 -5.50 7.81 10.38
N ASN A 162 -4.56 8.66 9.96
CA ASN A 162 -4.83 10.02 9.49
C ASN A 162 -4.51 10.22 8.00
N HIS A 163 -4.31 9.15 7.22
CA HIS A 163 -3.78 9.27 5.86
C HIS A 163 -4.70 10.13 4.98
N GLY A 164 -4.17 11.21 4.42
CA GLY A 164 -4.94 12.16 3.63
C GLY A 164 -5.80 13.13 4.44
N HIS A 165 -5.72 13.12 5.77
CA HIS A 165 -6.39 14.10 6.62
C HIS A 165 -5.61 15.42 6.63
N VAL A 166 -6.26 16.50 6.19
CA VAL A 166 -5.66 17.83 5.98
C VAL A 166 -4.80 18.33 7.16
N GLU A 167 -5.29 18.12 8.38
CA GLU A 167 -4.62 18.62 9.59
C GLU A 167 -3.85 17.58 10.41
N ASN A 168 -4.16 16.29 10.23
CA ASN A 168 -3.71 15.24 11.15
C ASN A 168 -2.72 14.27 10.49
N ASP A 169 -2.56 14.31 9.16
CA ASP A 169 -1.53 13.55 8.48
C ASP A 169 -0.16 14.18 8.74
N GLU A 170 0.73 13.40 9.33
CA GLU A 170 2.09 13.82 9.65
C GLU A 170 3.00 13.91 8.42
N SER A 171 2.68 13.19 7.34
CA SER A 171 3.55 13.06 6.17
C SER A 171 3.20 14.05 5.07
N TRP A 172 1.92 14.42 4.95
CA TRP A 172 1.45 15.28 3.87
C TRP A 172 0.45 16.31 4.39
N VAL A 173 0.83 17.58 4.28
CA VAL A 173 -0.03 18.71 4.62
C VAL A 173 -0.48 19.39 3.33
N PRO A 174 -1.66 19.05 2.79
CA PRO A 174 -2.14 19.69 1.57
C PRO A 174 -2.37 21.20 1.83
N LEU A 175 -2.15 22.02 0.81
CA LEU A 175 -2.55 23.41 0.88
C LEU A 175 -4.07 23.50 0.91
N SER A 176 -4.61 24.27 1.86
CA SER A 176 -6.03 24.61 1.85
C SER A 176 -6.39 25.32 0.54
N GLU A 177 -7.63 25.19 0.07
CA GLU A 177 -8.10 25.87 -1.14
C GLU A 177 -7.88 27.38 -1.06
N LYS A 178 -8.16 27.98 0.11
CA LYS A 178 -7.93 29.40 0.38
C LYS A 178 -6.46 29.77 0.17
N THR A 179 -5.53 28.97 0.71
CA THR A 179 -4.10 29.19 0.55
C THR A 179 -3.70 29.05 -0.93
N TYR A 180 -4.14 27.99 -1.60
CA TYR A 180 -3.85 27.76 -3.01
C TYR A 180 -4.31 28.92 -3.89
N ARG A 181 -5.54 29.43 -3.69
CA ARG A 181 -6.08 30.55 -4.46
C ARG A 181 -5.26 31.82 -4.27
N SER A 182 -4.74 32.06 -3.06
CA SER A 182 -3.92 33.23 -2.74
C SER A 182 -2.50 33.22 -3.33
N LEU A 183 -2.00 32.08 -3.82
CA LEU A 183 -0.65 32.00 -4.41
C LEU A 183 -0.56 32.74 -5.75
N ASP A 184 0.59 33.37 -6.00
CA ASP A 184 0.92 33.96 -7.30
C ASP A 184 1.14 32.88 -8.39
N PHE A 185 1.09 33.31 -9.65
CA PHE A 185 1.22 32.41 -10.80
C PHE A 185 2.55 31.65 -10.83
N LEU A 186 3.65 32.32 -10.48
CA LEU A 186 4.97 31.69 -10.54
C LEU A 186 5.10 30.62 -9.46
N THR A 187 4.64 30.89 -8.24
CA THR A 187 4.61 29.90 -7.15
C THR A 187 3.73 28.71 -7.50
N LYS A 188 2.55 28.92 -8.09
CA LYS A 188 1.70 27.82 -8.58
C LYS A 188 2.42 26.97 -9.63
N ARG A 189 3.04 27.60 -10.62
CA ARG A 189 3.77 26.90 -11.69
C ARG A 189 4.97 26.12 -11.14
N MET A 190 5.73 26.71 -10.22
CA MET A 190 6.89 26.05 -9.61
C MET A 190 6.50 24.90 -8.67
N ARG A 191 5.37 25.00 -7.96
CA ARG A 191 4.91 23.97 -7.03
C ARG A 191 4.20 22.79 -7.69
N PHE A 192 3.51 23.01 -8.81
CA PHE A 192 2.56 22.04 -9.36
C PHE A 192 2.79 21.64 -10.82
N THR A 193 3.81 22.18 -11.50
CA THR A 193 4.13 21.82 -12.90
C THR A 193 5.50 21.16 -12.98
N LEU A 194 5.56 19.89 -13.41
CA LEU A 194 6.83 19.17 -13.61
C LEU A 194 7.78 19.95 -14.54
N PRO A 195 9.10 19.97 -14.27
CA PRO A 195 9.84 19.25 -13.21
C PRO A 195 9.99 20.04 -11.90
N PHE A 196 9.39 21.22 -11.80
CA PHE A 196 9.65 22.20 -10.74
C PHE A 196 9.24 21.83 -9.30
N PRO A 197 8.26 20.94 -9.03
CA PRO A 197 7.85 20.58 -7.66
C PRO A 197 9.01 20.06 -6.80
N ILE A 198 10.05 19.49 -7.40
CA ILE A 198 11.25 19.01 -6.71
C ILE A 198 11.99 20.15 -5.98
N PHE A 199 11.88 21.40 -6.47
CA PHE A 199 12.56 22.57 -5.92
C PHE A 199 11.65 23.45 -5.07
N ALA A 200 10.37 23.11 -4.95
CA ALA A 200 9.42 23.87 -4.17
C ALA A 200 9.63 23.65 -2.67
N ARG A 201 10.13 24.66 -1.98
CA ARG A 201 10.22 24.66 -0.51
C ARG A 201 8.81 24.73 0.10
N ASN A 202 8.54 23.83 1.05
CA ASN A 202 7.35 23.92 1.91
C ASN A 202 7.30 25.30 2.57
N ASP A 203 6.09 25.85 2.67
CA ASP A 203 5.86 27.21 3.17
C ASP A 203 6.55 27.46 4.52
N PRO A 204 7.31 28.57 4.69
CA PRO A 204 8.00 28.87 5.94
C PRO A 204 7.07 29.14 7.13
N LYS A 205 5.75 29.22 6.92
CA LYS A 205 4.78 29.47 8.00
C LYS A 205 4.43 28.25 8.85
N LYS A 206 5.09 27.11 8.67
CA LYS A 206 5.03 25.95 9.57
C LYS A 206 6.40 25.58 10.18
N SER A 207 7.31 26.55 10.36
CA SER A 207 8.47 26.36 11.25
C SER A 207 8.17 26.98 12.62
N LEU A 208 7.63 26.13 13.51
CA LEU A 208 7.43 26.31 14.97
C LEU A 208 6.53 27.47 15.41
#